data_AF-A0A921N285-F1
#
_entry.id   AF-A0A921N285-F1
#
_cell.length_a   1.000
_cell.length_b   1.000
_cell.length_c   1.000
_cell.angle_alpha   90.00
_cell.angle_beta   90.00
_cell.angle_gamma   90.00
#
_symmetry.space_group_name_H-M   'P 1'
#
loop_
_entity.id
_entity.type
_entity.pdbx_description
1 polymer ?
#
loop_
_entity_poly.entity_id
_entity_poly.type
_entity_poly.pdbx_seq_one_letter_code
_entity_poly.pdbx_strand_id
1 'polypeptide(L)'
;MLGICNGFQALIKLGLVPYGEIRETSIDAPTLTYNNIGRHQSKIVRTRIASNKSPWLSATEVGDTHSIAISHGEGKFVASEEVMRKLIANGQIATQYVDFNDNATYDIDFNPNGSTYAVEGITSADGRIFGKMGHSERIGEHVIKNIIGEKDQKIFESGVNYFK
;
A
#
# COMPACT_ATOMS: atom_id res chain seq x y z
N MET A 1 0.45 -10.62 -9.43
CA MET A 1 1.71 -10.58 -8.64
C MET A 1 1.49 -9.73 -7.41
N LEU A 2 2.14 -10.07 -6.30
CA LEU A 2 2.04 -9.34 -5.03
C LEU A 2 3.45 -8.91 -4.59
N GLY A 3 3.65 -7.63 -4.31
CA GLY A 3 4.89 -7.08 -3.79
C GLY A 3 4.65 -6.39 -2.45
N ILE A 4 5.27 -6.90 -1.38
CA ILE A 4 5.17 -6.32 -0.03
C ILE A 4 6.52 -5.70 0.37
N CYS A 5 6.48 -4.48 0.89
CA CYS A 5 7.65 -3.69 1.32
C CYS A 5 8.72 -3.62 0.23
N ASN A 6 9.86 -4.29 0.36
CA ASN A 6 10.89 -4.33 -0.68
C ASN A 6 10.39 -4.92 -2.01
N GLY A 7 9.42 -5.83 -1.98
CA GLY A 7 8.77 -6.32 -3.18
C GLY A 7 8.04 -5.22 -3.94
N PHE A 8 7.38 -4.30 -3.24
CA PHE A 8 6.75 -3.13 -3.87
C PHE A 8 7.81 -2.20 -4.49
N GLN A 9 8.91 -1.93 -3.78
CA GLN A 9 10.04 -1.14 -4.29
C GLN A 9 10.64 -1.70 -5.58
N ALA A 10 10.76 -3.03 -5.69
CA ALA A 10 11.23 -3.66 -6.92
C ALA A 10 10.21 -3.52 -8.06
N LEU A 11 8.95 -3.87 -7.80
CA LEU A 11 7.92 -3.89 -8.84
C LEU A 11 7.57 -2.49 -9.35
N ILE A 12 7.61 -1.45 -8.51
CA ILE A 12 7.35 -0.07 -8.95
C ILE A 12 8.46 0.45 -9.86
N LYS A 13 9.73 0.15 -9.55
CA LYS A 13 10.89 0.55 -10.37
C LYS A 13 10.91 -0.13 -11.73
N LEU A 14 10.39 -1.36 -11.82
CA LEU A 14 10.21 -2.09 -13.07
C LEU A 14 9.04 -1.57 -13.92
N GLY A 15 8.19 -0.69 -13.39
CA GLY A 15 6.97 -0.21 -14.05
C GLY A 15 5.76 -1.14 -13.94
N LEU A 16 5.93 -2.32 -13.34
CA LEU A 16 4.89 -3.33 -13.23
C LEU A 16 3.70 -2.87 -12.38
N VAL A 17 3.93 -2.25 -11.22
CA VAL A 17 2.81 -1.79 -10.38
C VAL A 17 2.08 -0.58 -10.97
N PRO A 18 2.73 0.50 -11.43
CA PRO A 18 1.98 1.63 -11.96
C PRO A 18 1.34 1.35 -13.32
N TYR A 19 1.95 0.50 -14.15
CA TYR A 19 1.58 0.38 -15.58
C TYR A 19 1.21 -1.03 -16.05
N GLY A 20 1.52 -2.08 -15.29
CA GLY A 20 1.22 -3.46 -15.67
C GLY A 20 2.25 -4.13 -16.59
N GLU A 21 3.31 -3.42 -17.00
CA GLU A 21 4.34 -3.93 -17.91
C GLU A 21 5.74 -3.48 -17.48
N ILE A 22 6.76 -4.25 -17.90
CA ILE A 22 8.15 -3.87 -17.69
C ILE A 22 8.49 -2.73 -18.63
N ARG A 23 9.03 -1.63 -18.10
CA ARG A 23 9.50 -0.49 -18.89
C ARG A 23 10.68 0.20 -18.25
N GLU A 24 11.39 0.98 -19.05
CA GLU A 24 12.41 1.88 -18.54
C GLU A 24 11.79 2.94 -17.62
N THR A 25 12.49 3.27 -16.54
CA THR A 25 12.06 4.30 -15.59
C THR A 25 12.22 5.67 -16.23
N SER A 26 11.24 6.55 -16.04
CA SER A 26 11.35 7.98 -16.39
C SER A 26 11.48 8.84 -15.13
N ILE A 27 11.90 10.10 -15.30
CA ILE A 27 12.01 11.06 -14.19
C ILE A 27 10.66 11.33 -13.51
N ASP A 28 9.56 11.17 -14.25
CA ASP A 28 8.20 11.40 -13.78
C ASP A 28 7.53 10.13 -13.23
N ALA A 29 8.23 8.99 -13.24
CA ALA A 29 7.66 7.74 -12.76
C ALA A 29 7.37 7.82 -11.24
N PRO A 30 6.20 7.35 -10.78
CA PRO A 30 5.93 7.24 -9.36
C PRO A 30 6.95 6.28 -8.73
N THR A 31 7.39 6.59 -7.51
CA THR A 31 8.43 5.80 -6.85
C THR A 31 8.28 5.79 -5.34
N LEU A 32 9.08 4.95 -4.70
CA LEU A 32 9.27 4.90 -3.26
C LEU A 32 10.66 5.44 -2.91
N THR A 33 10.71 6.33 -1.93
CA THR A 33 11.95 6.97 -1.48
C THR A 33 12.01 7.08 0.05
N TYR A 34 13.07 7.70 0.56
CA TYR A 34 13.30 7.90 1.98
C TYR A 34 12.07 8.50 2.68
N ASN A 35 11.76 7.95 3.86
CA ASN A 35 10.78 8.53 4.77
C ASN A 35 11.17 9.99 5.09
N ASN A 36 10.20 10.88 5.37
CA ASN A 36 10.46 12.29 5.68
C ASN A 36 11.52 12.51 6.79
N ILE A 37 11.56 11.63 7.79
CA ILE A 37 12.51 11.72 8.91
C ILE A 37 13.92 11.17 8.60
N GLY A 38 14.14 10.61 7.40
CA GLY A 38 15.41 10.00 6.99
C GLY A 38 15.81 8.77 7.81
N ARG A 39 14.86 8.12 8.50
CA ARG A 39 15.10 6.98 9.40
C ARG A 39 14.10 5.86 9.16
N HIS A 40 14.52 4.65 9.54
CA HIS A 40 13.67 3.48 9.58
C HIS A 40 12.51 3.66 10.57
N GLN A 41 11.31 3.26 10.16
CA GLN A 41 10.11 3.23 10.98
C GLN A 41 9.65 1.78 11.15
N SER A 42 9.49 1.35 12.40
CA SER A 42 8.98 0.03 12.78
C SER A 42 7.86 0.22 13.79
N LYS A 43 6.61 0.11 13.34
CA LYS A 43 5.42 0.29 14.18
C LYS A 43 4.20 -0.36 13.55
N ILE A 44 3.08 -0.36 14.27
CA ILE A 44 1.78 -0.63 13.69
C ILE A 44 1.16 0.70 13.26
N VAL A 45 0.54 0.68 12.09
CA VAL A 45 -0.22 1.80 11.52
C VAL A 45 -1.64 1.36 11.22
N ARG A 46 -2.55 2.32 11.08
CA ARG A 46 -3.89 2.08 10.57
C ARG A 46 -3.91 2.40 9.08
N THR A 47 -4.40 1.45 8.29
CA THR A 47 -4.63 1.66 6.85
C THR A 47 -6.08 1.41 6.52
N ARG A 48 -6.61 2.09 5.50
CA ARG A 48 -7.92 1.79 4.93
C ARG A 48 -7.80 1.23 3.52
N ILE A 49 -8.77 0.44 3.11
CA ILE A 49 -8.99 0.08 1.70
C ILE A 49 -9.61 1.28 0.99
N ALA A 50 -8.87 1.85 0.04
CA ALA A 50 -9.32 2.95 -0.81
C ALA A 50 -9.92 2.44 -2.13
N SER A 51 -9.52 1.26 -2.58
CA SER A 51 -10.04 0.59 -3.77
C SER A 51 -9.86 -0.92 -3.63
N ASN A 52 -10.94 -1.69 -3.83
CA ASN A 52 -10.93 -3.15 -3.83
C ASN A 52 -11.04 -3.76 -5.25
N LYS A 53 -10.74 -2.97 -6.30
CA LYS A 53 -10.79 -3.44 -7.70
C LYS A 53 -9.78 -4.56 -8.01
N SER A 54 -8.75 -4.70 -7.18
CA SER A 54 -7.72 -5.72 -7.37
C SER A 54 -8.24 -7.08 -6.89
N PRO A 55 -7.95 -8.18 -7.61
CA PRO A 55 -8.23 -9.53 -7.11
C PRO A 55 -7.56 -9.85 -5.77
N TRP A 56 -6.49 -9.14 -5.40
CA TRP A 56 -5.83 -9.27 -4.10
C TRP A 56 -6.65 -8.67 -2.94
N LEU A 57 -7.68 -7.88 -3.22
CA LEU A 57 -8.50 -7.19 -2.23
C LEU A 57 -9.99 -7.54 -2.37
N SER A 58 -10.32 -8.61 -3.10
CA SER A 58 -11.70 -8.99 -3.41
C SER A 58 -12.53 -9.44 -2.20
N ALA A 59 -11.89 -9.84 -1.10
CA ALA A 59 -12.54 -10.17 0.16
C ALA A 59 -12.59 -9.01 1.17
N THR A 60 -12.39 -7.77 0.69
CA THR A 60 -12.45 -6.53 1.49
C THR A 60 -13.40 -5.54 0.86
N GLU A 61 -13.94 -4.62 1.67
CA GLU A 61 -14.79 -3.52 1.24
C GLU A 61 -14.05 -2.18 1.28
N VAL A 62 -14.46 -1.26 0.40
CA VAL A 62 -13.93 0.11 0.43
C VAL A 62 -14.32 0.77 1.76
N GLY A 63 -13.31 1.29 2.47
CA GLY A 63 -13.46 1.85 3.81
C GLY A 63 -13.01 0.92 4.92
N ASP A 64 -12.81 -0.39 4.67
CA ASP A 64 -12.32 -1.32 5.70
C ASP A 64 -10.97 -0.89 6.23
N THR A 65 -10.84 -0.85 7.56
CA THR A 65 -9.63 -0.39 8.24
C THR A 65 -8.90 -1.52 8.94
N HIS A 66 -7.57 -1.52 8.81
CA HIS A 66 -6.71 -2.58 9.31
C HIS A 66 -5.50 -2.03 10.05
N SER A 67 -5.13 -2.71 11.14
CA SER A 67 -3.91 -2.50 11.91
C SER A 67 -2.78 -3.30 11.28
N ILE A 68 -1.90 -2.64 10.53
CA ILE A 68 -0.87 -3.27 9.71
C ILE A 68 0.53 -2.94 10.24
N ALA A 69 1.41 -3.94 10.28
CA ALA A 69 2.80 -3.74 10.64
C ALA A 69 3.57 -3.06 9.50
N ILE A 70 4.43 -2.10 9.81
CA ILE A 70 5.38 -1.51 8.87
C ILE A 70 6.81 -1.67 9.39
N SER A 71 7.76 -1.74 8.46
CA SER A 71 9.20 -1.84 8.77
C SER A 71 10.01 -1.39 7.56
N HIS A 72 10.18 -0.08 7.38
CA HIS A 72 10.89 0.49 6.23
C HIS A 72 11.59 1.82 6.52
N GLY A 73 12.71 2.07 5.85
CA GLY A 73 13.36 3.39 5.76
C GLY A 73 13.04 4.17 4.48
N GLU A 74 12.59 3.46 3.45
CA GLU A 74 12.35 3.98 2.08
C GLU A 74 10.92 3.62 1.61
N GLY A 75 9.92 4.00 2.40
CA GLY A 75 8.51 3.66 2.12
C GLY A 75 7.67 4.83 1.62
N LYS A 76 8.26 6.01 1.43
CA LYS A 76 7.51 7.21 1.05
C LYS A 76 7.12 7.13 -0.42
N PHE A 77 5.83 7.04 -0.70
CA PHE A 77 5.29 7.13 -2.06
C PHE A 77 5.28 8.59 -2.55
N VAL A 78 5.91 8.81 -3.70
CA VAL A 78 5.97 10.11 -4.37
C VAL A 78 5.60 9.98 -5.84
N ALA A 79 4.83 10.95 -6.33
CA ALA A 79 4.45 11.08 -7.72
C ALA A 79 4.09 12.54 -8.00
N SER A 80 4.17 12.97 -9.26
CA SER A 80 3.68 14.28 -9.66
C SER A 80 2.15 14.35 -9.52
N GLU A 81 1.59 15.55 -9.39
CA GLU A 81 0.15 15.75 -9.29
C GLU A 81 -0.60 15.21 -10.52
N GLU A 82 0.01 15.28 -11.71
CA GLU A 82 -0.56 14.69 -12.92
C GLU A 82 -0.65 13.16 -12.83
N VAL A 83 0.42 12.51 -12.38
CA VAL A 83 0.45 11.06 -12.17
C VAL A 83 -0.54 10.66 -11.08
N MET A 84 -0.61 11.42 -9.98
CA MET A 84 -1.58 11.17 -8.92
C MET A 84 -3.02 11.22 -9.42
N ARG A 85 -3.38 12.23 -10.24
CA ARG A 85 -4.73 12.32 -10.83
C ARG A 85 -5.06 11.11 -11.68
N LYS A 86 -4.10 10.63 -12.49
CA LYS A 86 -4.27 9.42 -13.30
C LYS A 86 -4.49 8.18 -12.42
N LEU A 87 -3.65 7.97 -11.41
CA LEU A 87 -3.78 6.84 -10.47
C LEU A 87 -5.12 6.86 -9.72
N ILE A 88 -5.56 8.04 -9.26
CA ILE A 88 -6.84 8.23 -8.56
C ILE A 88 -8.01 7.96 -9.51
N ALA A 89 -8.02 8.54 -10.71
CA ALA A 89 -9.09 8.34 -11.69
C ALA A 89 -9.24 6.87 -12.09
N ASN A 90 -8.12 6.14 -12.18
CA ASN A 90 -8.14 4.70 -12.47
C ASN A 90 -8.56 3.85 -11.25
N GLY A 91 -8.57 4.42 -10.04
CA GLY A 91 -8.79 3.69 -8.79
C GLY A 91 -7.63 2.77 -8.43
N GLN A 92 -6.40 3.16 -8.80
CA GLN A 92 -5.17 2.43 -8.51
C GLN A 92 -4.63 2.69 -7.10
N ILE A 93 -5.16 3.69 -6.40
CA ILE A 93 -4.85 3.88 -4.97
C ILE A 93 -5.63 2.83 -4.18
N ALA A 94 -4.94 1.76 -3.79
CA ALA A 94 -5.55 0.58 -3.20
C ALA A 94 -5.70 0.72 -1.69
N THR A 95 -4.66 1.22 -1.02
CA THR A 95 -4.64 1.41 0.43
C THR A 95 -4.00 2.72 0.83
N GLN A 96 -4.50 3.32 1.92
CA GLN A 96 -4.01 4.59 2.44
C GLN A 96 -3.80 4.55 3.95
N TYR A 97 -2.79 5.26 4.44
CA TYR A 97 -2.60 5.55 5.87
C TYR A 97 -3.71 6.46 6.37
N VAL A 98 -4.28 6.16 7.53
CA VAL A 98 -5.40 6.91 8.11
C VAL A 98 -5.23 7.22 9.59
N ASP A 99 -5.88 8.30 10.02
CA ASP A 99 -6.01 8.64 11.44
C ASP A 99 -7.04 7.73 12.16
N PHE A 100 -7.29 8.02 13.44
CA PHE A 100 -8.28 7.29 14.24
C PHE A 100 -9.74 7.50 13.81
N ASN A 101 -10.01 8.51 12.96
CA ASN A 101 -11.31 8.78 12.37
C ASN A 101 -11.41 8.20 10.94
N ASP A 102 -10.47 7.34 10.56
CA ASP A 102 -10.38 6.67 9.25
C ASP A 102 -10.18 7.63 8.06
N ASN A 103 -9.74 8.87 8.33
CA ASN A 103 -9.43 9.84 7.29
C ASN A 103 -7.98 9.71 6.85
N ALA A 104 -7.75 9.75 5.53
CA ALA A 104 -6.42 9.83 4.97
C ALA A 104 -5.70 11.09 5.48
N THR A 105 -4.48 10.94 5.98
CA THR A 105 -3.81 12.01 6.73
C THR A 105 -2.34 12.16 6.36
N TYR A 106 -1.86 13.40 6.52
CA TYR A 106 -0.44 13.75 6.43
C TYR A 106 0.24 13.86 7.79
N ASP A 107 -0.51 13.65 8.87
CA ASP A 107 0.06 13.57 10.21
C ASP A 107 1.01 12.38 10.31
N ILE A 108 2.23 12.67 10.74
CA ILE A 108 3.33 11.71 10.80
C ILE A 108 3.08 10.57 11.80
N ASP A 109 2.22 10.79 12.80
CA ASP A 109 1.87 9.76 13.75
C ASP A 109 1.11 8.60 13.09
N PHE A 110 0.40 8.89 11.99
CA PHE A 110 -0.43 7.92 11.25
C PHE A 110 0.13 7.60 9.85
N ASN A 111 0.77 8.56 9.18
CA ASN A 111 1.48 8.45 7.91
C ASN A 111 3.00 8.61 8.15
N PRO A 112 3.68 7.56 8.63
CA PRO A 112 5.02 7.67 9.20
C PRO A 112 6.14 7.88 8.17
N ASN A 113 5.85 7.69 6.88
CA ASN A 113 6.80 7.96 5.80
C ASN A 113 6.54 9.29 5.09
N GLY A 114 5.36 9.89 5.28
CA GLY A 114 4.96 11.14 4.62
C GLY A 114 4.57 10.95 3.16
N SER A 115 3.96 9.80 2.82
CA SER A 115 3.54 9.50 1.46
C SER A 115 2.51 10.50 0.93
N THR A 116 2.66 10.87 -0.34
CA THR A 116 1.73 11.76 -1.07
C THR A 116 0.35 11.14 -1.07
N TYR A 117 -0.71 11.92 -0.82
CA TYR A 117 -2.09 11.43 -0.68
C TYR A 117 -2.24 10.26 0.32
N ALA A 118 -1.36 10.18 1.33
CA ALA A 118 -1.31 9.09 2.29
C ALA A 118 -1.26 7.68 1.67
N VAL A 119 -0.73 7.55 0.44
CA VAL A 119 -0.67 6.28 -0.28
C VAL A 119 0.19 5.27 0.47
N GLU A 120 -0.36 4.11 0.77
CA GLU A 120 0.37 2.99 1.38
C GLU A 120 0.61 1.86 0.37
N GLY A 121 -0.33 1.66 -0.56
CA GLY A 121 -0.24 0.68 -1.62
C GLY A 121 -1.05 1.07 -2.85
N ILE A 122 -0.58 0.62 -4.01
CA ILE A 122 -1.22 0.84 -5.31
C ILE A 122 -1.28 -0.45 -6.13
N THR A 123 -2.09 -0.44 -7.18
CA THR A 123 -2.21 -1.57 -8.12
C THR A 123 -1.85 -1.17 -9.54
N SER A 124 -1.58 -2.16 -10.39
CA SER A 124 -1.59 -2.00 -11.85
C SER A 124 -2.94 -1.51 -12.34
N ALA A 125 -2.95 -0.92 -13.53
CA ALA A 125 -4.15 -0.41 -14.17
C ALA A 125 -5.22 -1.49 -14.35
N ASP A 126 -4.80 -2.74 -14.56
CA ASP A 126 -5.66 -3.93 -14.64
C ASP A 126 -5.95 -4.59 -13.28
N GLY A 127 -5.40 -4.06 -12.19
CA GLY A 127 -5.58 -4.55 -10.83
C GLY A 127 -4.80 -5.83 -10.47
N ARG A 128 -4.15 -6.52 -11.42
CA ARG A 128 -3.56 -7.87 -11.18
C ARG A 128 -2.23 -7.85 -10.41
N ILE A 129 -1.55 -6.71 -10.40
CA ILE A 129 -0.30 -6.50 -9.68
C ILE A 129 -0.59 -5.57 -8.51
N PHE A 130 -0.35 -6.01 -7.29
CA PHE A 130 -0.54 -5.21 -6.08
C PHE A 130 0.79 -4.98 -5.39
N GLY A 131 1.11 -3.71 -5.14
CA GLY A 131 2.29 -3.29 -4.39
C GLY A 131 1.89 -2.53 -3.12
N LYS A 132 2.44 -2.90 -1.97
CA LYS A 132 2.14 -2.24 -0.70
C LYS A 132 3.32 -2.22 0.27
N MET A 133 3.39 -1.24 1.16
CA MET A 133 4.50 -1.10 2.12
C MET A 133 4.29 -1.83 3.46
N GLY A 134 3.04 -1.91 3.90
CA GLY A 134 2.60 -2.62 5.09
C GLY A 134 2.66 -4.13 4.91
N HIS A 135 3.11 -4.80 5.95
CA HIS A 135 3.35 -6.23 5.99
C HIS A 135 2.10 -6.99 6.45
N SER A 136 1.17 -7.24 5.52
CA SER A 136 -0.04 -8.04 5.80
C SER A 136 0.30 -9.52 6.07
N GLU A 137 1.49 -9.98 5.70
CA GLU A 137 1.99 -11.32 6.01
C GLU A 137 2.49 -11.46 7.46
N ARG A 138 2.76 -10.35 8.17
CA ARG A 138 3.24 -10.37 9.56
C ARG A 138 2.08 -10.51 10.56
N ILE A 139 1.29 -11.57 10.38
CA ILE A 139 0.15 -11.93 11.23
C ILE A 139 0.28 -13.39 11.70
N GLY A 140 -0.36 -13.73 12.82
CA GLY A 140 -0.34 -15.08 13.38
C GLY A 140 -0.96 -15.13 14.78
N GLU A 141 -1.18 -16.34 15.31
CA GLU A 141 -1.98 -16.58 16.53
C GLU A 141 -1.51 -15.79 17.77
N HIS A 142 -0.20 -15.52 17.86
CA HIS A 142 0.41 -14.81 18.99
C HIS A 142 1.21 -13.56 18.56
N VAL A 143 0.96 -13.08 17.35
CA VAL A 143 1.60 -11.87 16.82
C VAL A 143 0.70 -10.67 17.13
N ILE A 144 1.29 -9.57 17.60
CA ILE A 144 0.60 -8.28 17.86
C ILE A 144 -0.71 -8.41 18.68
N LYS A 145 -0.73 -9.33 19.66
CA LYS A 145 -1.92 -9.69 20.45
C LYS A 145 -2.54 -8.52 21.24
N ASN A 146 -1.73 -7.54 21.64
CA ASN A 146 -2.16 -6.36 22.38
C ASN A 146 -2.61 -5.20 21.49
N ILE A 147 -2.60 -5.38 20.16
CA ILE A 147 -3.01 -4.38 19.20
C ILE A 147 -4.47 -4.62 18.84
N ILE A 148 -5.30 -3.59 19.01
CA ILE A 148 -6.74 -3.63 18.70
C ILE A 148 -6.94 -3.46 17.18
N GLY A 149 -8.07 -3.94 16.68
CA GLY A 149 -8.49 -3.80 15.29
C GLY A 149 -8.21 -5.04 14.45
N GLU A 150 -8.89 -5.10 13.30
CA GLU A 150 -8.69 -6.12 12.28
C GLU A 150 -7.27 -6.03 11.71
N LYS A 151 -6.62 -7.17 11.48
CA LYS A 151 -5.23 -7.27 11.01
C LYS A 151 -5.15 -7.97 9.66
N ASP A 152 -6.13 -8.82 9.36
CA ASP A 152 -6.14 -9.61 8.15
C ASP A 152 -6.92 -8.90 7.04
N GLN A 153 -6.18 -8.48 6.02
CA GLN A 153 -6.75 -7.92 4.78
C GLN A 153 -7.20 -9.01 3.80
N LYS A 154 -7.08 -10.29 4.16
CA LYS A 154 -7.45 -11.46 3.36
C LYS A 154 -6.78 -11.52 1.99
N ILE A 155 -5.60 -10.89 1.84
CA ILE A 155 -4.97 -10.75 0.53
C ILE A 155 -4.51 -12.08 -0.05
N PHE A 156 -4.09 -13.00 0.81
CA PHE A 156 -3.66 -14.34 0.40
C PHE A 156 -4.86 -15.22 0.02
N GLU A 157 -5.93 -15.18 0.81
CA GLU A 157 -7.18 -15.89 0.50
C GLU A 157 -7.77 -15.37 -0.83
N SER A 158 -7.84 -14.05 -1.00
CA SER A 158 -8.32 -13.40 -2.22
C SER A 158 -7.47 -13.80 -3.43
N GLY A 159 -6.14 -13.78 -3.28
CA GLY A 159 -5.21 -14.21 -4.31
C GLY A 159 -5.37 -15.68 -4.73
N VAL A 160 -5.63 -16.58 -3.78
CA VAL A 160 -5.92 -18.00 -4.08
C VAL A 160 -7.27 -18.16 -4.77
N ASN A 161 -8.30 -17.47 -4.29
CA ASN A 161 -9.65 -17.57 -4.83
C ASN A 161 -9.77 -17.03 -6.27
N TYR A 162 -8.91 -16.10 -6.67
CA TYR A 162 -8.89 -15.59 -8.05
C TYR A 162 -8.57 -16.67 -9.12
N PHE A 163 -7.88 -17.74 -8.75
CA PHE A 163 -7.51 -18.82 -9.68
C PHE A 163 -8.45 -20.04 -9.65
N LYS A 164 -9.49 -20.00 -8.82
CA LYS A 164 -10.54 -21.02 -8.79
C LYS A 164 -11.63 -20.68 -9.79
#